data_AF-V4J326-F1
#
_entry.id   AF-V4J326-F1
#
_cell.length_a   1.000
_cell.length_b   1.000
_cell.length_c   1.000
_cell.angle_alpha   90.00
_cell.angle_beta   90.00
_cell.angle_gamma   90.00
#
_symmetry.space_group_name_H-M   'P 1'
#
loop_
_entity.id
_entity.type
_entity.pdbx_description
1 polymer ?
#
loop_
_entity_poly.entity_id
_entity_poly.type
_entity_poly.pdbx_seq_one_letter_code
_entity_poly.pdbx_strand_id
1 'polypeptide(L)'
;MDITDTDRIKQRQIHFRDLHPERNDARSAAEFLEQVEGVLATDPITPIQLNVCYDLQKICLQEIENALSELGLHLDNGLIFRIKRALHYYTEETFRENGGYRGGYNNCHHLVFAKRYQALEHGCRDQRPEHWRRYL
;
A
#
# COMPACT_ATOMS: atom_id res chain seq x y z
N MET A 1 -11.14 -15.87 24.00
CA MET A 1 -12.09 -14.83 23.59
C MET A 1 -12.20 -14.93 22.08
N ASP A 2 -13.32 -15.40 21.57
CA ASP A 2 -13.54 -15.45 20.12
C ASP A 2 -13.71 -14.03 19.60
N ILE A 3 -12.64 -13.52 19.01
CA ILE A 3 -12.67 -12.27 18.26
C ILE A 3 -13.58 -12.51 17.05
N THR A 4 -14.72 -11.83 17.01
CA THR A 4 -15.68 -11.99 15.92
C THR A 4 -15.07 -11.52 14.60
N ASP A 5 -15.42 -12.20 13.50
CA ASP A 5 -14.90 -11.91 12.15
C ASP A 5 -15.11 -10.43 11.74
N THR A 6 -16.18 -9.81 12.26
CA THR A 6 -16.51 -8.39 12.09
C THR A 6 -15.43 -7.43 12.59
N ASP A 7 -14.67 -7.80 13.63
CA ASP A 7 -13.62 -6.94 14.17
C ASP A 7 -12.27 -7.18 13.45
N ARG A 8 -12.13 -8.29 12.72
CA ARG A 8 -10.94 -8.62 11.92
C ARG A 8 -10.92 -7.87 10.59
N ILE A 9 -12.05 -7.78 9.91
CA ILE A 9 -12.16 -7.09 8.62
C ILE A 9 -12.33 -5.60 8.83
N LYS A 10 -11.42 -4.79 8.27
CA LYS A 10 -11.45 -3.34 8.39
C LYS A 10 -11.70 -2.70 7.05
N GLN A 11 -12.53 -1.65 7.08
CA GLN A 11 -12.74 -0.76 5.96
C GLN A 11 -12.24 0.65 6.32
N ARG A 12 -11.37 1.20 5.48
CA ARG A 12 -10.73 2.52 5.69
C ARG A 12 -10.71 3.33 4.41
N GLN A 13 -10.57 4.64 4.58
CA GLN A 13 -10.42 5.58 3.48
C GLN A 13 -9.00 6.12 3.48
N ILE A 14 -8.31 5.96 2.36
CA ILE A 14 -6.98 6.51 2.11
C ILE A 14 -7.15 7.75 1.25
N HIS A 15 -6.58 8.86 1.73
CA HIS A 15 -6.61 10.14 1.03
C HIS A 15 -5.21 10.46 0.51
N PHE A 16 -5.13 10.84 -0.76
CA PHE A 16 -3.91 11.25 -1.43
C PHE A 16 -3.84 12.78 -1.50
N ARG A 17 -2.62 13.29 -1.57
CA ARG A 17 -2.39 14.72 -1.83
C ARG A 17 -2.69 15.03 -3.28
N ASP A 18 -3.49 16.06 -3.52
CA ASP A 18 -3.71 16.59 -4.86
C ASP A 18 -2.46 17.33 -5.35
N LEU A 19 -1.62 16.63 -6.11
CA LEU A 19 -0.36 17.17 -6.66
C LEU A 19 -0.50 17.61 -8.12
N HIS A 20 -1.41 17.00 -8.87
CA HIS A 20 -1.64 17.32 -10.28
C HIS A 20 -3.04 16.87 -10.71
N PRO A 21 -3.83 17.70 -11.42
CA PRO A 21 -5.19 17.36 -11.87
C PRO A 21 -5.32 16.11 -12.75
N GLU A 22 -4.26 15.67 -13.43
CA GLU A 22 -4.29 14.47 -14.28
C GLU A 22 -3.88 13.19 -13.53
N ARG A 23 -3.34 13.31 -12.32
CA ARG A 23 -2.95 12.14 -11.52
C ARG A 23 -4.18 11.49 -10.93
N ASN A 24 -4.30 10.18 -11.15
CA ASN A 24 -5.28 9.32 -10.51
C ASN A 24 -4.56 8.38 -9.53
N ASP A 25 -4.08 8.95 -8.43
CA ASP A 25 -3.34 8.23 -7.40
C ASP A 25 -4.20 7.15 -6.75
N ALA A 26 -5.49 7.41 -6.55
CA ALA A 26 -6.43 6.43 -6.00
C ALA A 26 -6.60 5.20 -6.89
N ARG A 27 -6.72 5.37 -8.22
CA ARG A 27 -6.78 4.24 -9.16
C ARG A 27 -5.47 3.48 -9.20
N SER A 28 -4.35 4.19 -9.29
CA SER A 28 -3.01 3.58 -9.29
C SER A 28 -2.75 2.76 -8.03
N ALA A 29 -3.23 3.25 -6.88
CA ALA A 29 -3.20 2.54 -5.61
C ALA A 29 -4.09 1.31 -5.63
N ALA A 30 -5.33 1.40 -6.13
CA ALA A 30 -6.25 0.26 -6.23
C ALA A 30 -5.63 -0.88 -7.05
N GLU A 31 -5.13 -0.60 -8.26
CA GLU A 31 -4.49 -1.58 -9.14
C GLU A 31 -3.26 -2.25 -8.50
N PHE A 32 -2.55 -1.55 -7.63
CA PHE A 32 -1.45 -2.13 -6.85
C PHE A 32 -1.97 -3.04 -5.73
N LEU A 33 -2.94 -2.56 -4.96
CA LEU A 33 -3.44 -3.24 -3.76
C LEU A 33 -4.28 -4.47 -4.08
N GLU A 34 -4.92 -4.55 -5.24
CA GLU A 34 -5.61 -5.77 -5.71
C GLU A 34 -4.68 -7.00 -5.78
N GLN A 35 -3.37 -6.79 -5.87
CA GLN A 35 -2.37 -7.87 -5.91
C GLN A 35 -1.81 -8.20 -4.52
N VAL A 36 -2.18 -7.46 -3.47
CA VAL A 36 -1.62 -7.60 -2.13
C VAL A 36 -2.45 -8.59 -1.31
N GLU A 37 -1.81 -9.65 -0.81
CA GLU A 37 -2.46 -10.62 0.08
C GLU A 37 -3.01 -9.91 1.33
N GLY A 38 -4.29 -10.16 1.64
CA GLY A 38 -4.98 -9.56 2.78
C GLY A 38 -5.84 -8.35 2.42
N VAL A 39 -5.66 -7.76 1.24
CA VAL A 39 -6.62 -6.79 0.69
C VAL A 39 -7.79 -7.55 0.07
N LEU A 40 -9.00 -7.22 0.50
CA LEU A 40 -10.24 -7.89 0.08
C LEU A 40 -10.98 -7.11 -1.01
N ALA A 41 -10.96 -5.78 -0.93
CA ALA A 41 -11.58 -4.92 -1.93
C ALA A 41 -10.93 -3.54 -1.95
N THR A 42 -10.89 -2.93 -3.13
CA THR A 42 -10.48 -1.54 -3.34
C THR A 42 -11.50 -0.82 -4.21
N ASP A 43 -11.87 0.39 -3.81
CA ASP A 43 -12.88 1.19 -4.50
C ASP A 43 -12.43 2.65 -4.60
N PRO A 44 -11.88 3.07 -5.76
CA PRO A 44 -11.43 4.45 -5.99
C PRO A 44 -12.63 5.37 -6.23
N ILE A 45 -13.01 6.15 -5.19
CA ILE A 45 -14.17 7.05 -5.21
C ILE A 45 -13.90 8.33 -6.01
N THR A 46 -12.70 8.89 -5.85
CA THR A 46 -12.23 10.09 -6.56
C THR A 46 -10.76 9.89 -6.95
N PRO A 47 -10.15 10.75 -7.77
CA PRO A 47 -8.72 10.64 -8.11
C PRO A 47 -7.78 10.64 -6.90
N ILE A 48 -8.22 11.16 -5.76
CA ILE A 48 -7.44 11.31 -4.52
C ILE A 48 -8.04 10.57 -3.32
N GLN A 49 -9.10 9.78 -3.50
CA GLN A 49 -9.75 9.06 -2.42
C GLN A 49 -9.99 7.61 -2.79
N LEU A 50 -9.44 6.70 -1.99
CA LEU A 50 -9.58 5.26 -2.13
C LEU A 50 -10.23 4.68 -0.88
N ASN A 51 -11.29 3.90 -1.05
CA ASN A 51 -11.78 3.01 0.00
C ASN A 51 -11.05 1.67 -0.12
N VAL A 52 -10.61 1.11 1.01
CA VAL A 52 -9.94 -0.19 1.07
C VAL A 52 -10.58 -1.06 2.15
N CYS A 53 -10.79 -2.33 1.84
CA CYS A 53 -11.23 -3.37 2.76
C CYS A 53 -10.12 -4.42 2.88
N TYR A 54 -9.74 -4.80 4.09
CA TYR A 54 -8.62 -5.71 4.34
C TYR A 54 -8.80 -6.52 5.63
N ASP A 55 -8.07 -7.64 5.71
CA ASP A 55 -8.04 -8.57 6.83
C ASP A 55 -6.82 -8.30 7.73
N LEU A 56 -7.06 -7.91 9.00
CA LEU A 56 -6.02 -7.62 9.98
C LEU A 56 -5.11 -8.79 10.33
N GLN A 57 -5.54 -10.02 10.07
CA GLN A 57 -4.70 -11.19 10.24
C GLN A 57 -3.54 -11.20 9.23
N LYS A 58 -3.76 -10.61 8.05
CA LYS A 58 -2.84 -10.64 6.91
C LYS A 58 -2.08 -9.33 6.75
N ILE A 59 -2.77 -8.19 6.87
CA ILE A 59 -2.21 -6.87 6.62
C ILE A 59 -2.90 -5.80 7.48
N CYS A 60 -2.19 -4.75 7.89
CA CYS A 60 -2.78 -3.57 8.53
C CYS A 60 -2.70 -2.30 7.68
N LEU A 61 -3.42 -1.25 8.10
CA LEU A 61 -3.44 0.03 7.39
C LEU A 61 -2.04 0.63 7.22
N GLN A 62 -1.20 0.51 8.24
CA GLN A 62 0.15 1.07 8.22
C GLN A 62 1.03 0.39 7.17
N GLU A 63 0.93 -0.94 7.03
CA GLU A 63 1.65 -1.71 6.00
C GLU A 63 1.18 -1.32 4.58
N ILE A 64 -0.13 -1.14 4.40
CA ILE A 64 -0.72 -0.66 3.15
C ILE A 64 -0.17 0.73 2.79
N GLU A 65 -0.25 1.68 3.72
CA GLU A 65 0.15 3.06 3.49
C GLU A 65 1.66 3.23 3.28
N ASN A 66 2.48 2.42 3.97
CA ASN A 66 3.92 2.35 3.72
C ASN A 66 4.20 1.86 2.30
N ALA A 67 3.56 0.76 1.86
CA ALA A 67 3.74 0.24 0.51
C ALA A 67 3.33 1.25 -0.58
N LEU A 68 2.21 1.97 -0.37
CA LEU A 68 1.79 3.04 -1.27
C LEU A 68 2.81 4.20 -1.31
N SER A 69 3.39 4.55 -0.16
CA SER A 69 4.42 5.58 -0.06
C SER A 69 5.71 5.15 -0.77
N GLU A 70 6.13 3.88 -0.62
CA GLU A 70 7.28 3.32 -1.32
C GLU A 70 7.08 3.22 -2.84
N LEU A 71 5.83 3.08 -3.29
CA LEU A 71 5.45 3.16 -4.71
C LEU A 71 5.54 4.60 -5.28
N GLY A 72 5.70 5.62 -4.43
CA GLY A 72 5.77 7.03 -4.83
C GLY A 72 4.42 7.74 -4.86
N LEU A 73 3.40 7.17 -4.21
CA LEU A 73 2.13 7.84 -3.99
C LEU A 73 2.20 8.66 -2.70
N HIS A 74 1.63 9.87 -2.74
CA HIS A 74 1.74 10.80 -1.62
C HIS A 74 0.42 10.88 -0.86
N LEU A 75 0.40 10.36 0.36
CA LEU A 75 -0.76 10.42 1.24
C LEU A 75 -0.98 11.82 1.81
N ASP A 76 -2.23 12.16 2.10
CA ASP A 76 -2.58 13.43 2.73
C ASP A 76 -2.07 13.47 4.18
N ASN A 77 -1.27 14.50 4.48
CA ASN A 77 -0.64 14.75 5.77
C ASN A 77 -1.28 15.89 6.55
N GLY A 78 -2.47 16.34 6.16
CA GLY A 78 -3.31 17.24 6.96
C GLY A 78 -3.53 16.67 8.37
N LEU A 79 -3.66 17.57 9.36
CA LEU A 79 -3.72 17.21 10.78
C LEU A 79 -4.81 16.15 11.06
N ILE A 80 -6.00 16.32 10.48
CA ILE A 80 -7.12 15.41 10.68
C ILE A 80 -6.82 13.99 10.16
N PHE A 81 -6.16 13.88 9.01
CA PHE A 81 -5.77 12.59 8.43
C PHE A 81 -4.67 11.91 9.24
N ARG A 82 -3.72 12.68 9.77
CA ARG A 82 -2.68 12.16 10.67
C ARG A 82 -3.26 11.61 11.96
N ILE A 83 -4.23 12.31 12.58
CA ILE A 83 -4.89 11.85 13.80
C ILE A 83 -5.70 10.58 13.54
N LYS A 84 -6.49 10.54 12.46
CA LYS A 84 -7.26 9.35 12.07
C LYS A 84 -6.35 8.14 11.87
N ARG A 85 -5.24 8.31 11.14
CA ARG A 85 -4.25 7.25 10.92
C ARG A 85 -3.61 6.76 12.21
N ALA A 86 -3.15 7.67 13.07
CA ALA A 86 -2.57 7.30 14.36
C ALA A 86 -3.54 6.47 15.21
N LEU A 87 -4.83 6.85 15.22
CA LEU A 87 -5.86 6.08 15.92
C LEU A 87 -6.04 4.69 15.30
N HIS A 88 -6.15 4.59 13.98
CA HIS A 88 -6.29 3.31 13.29
C HIS A 88 -5.10 2.40 13.55
N TYR A 89 -3.87 2.90 13.38
CA TYR A 89 -2.65 2.13 13.63
C TYR A 89 -2.64 1.56 15.05
N TYR A 90 -2.88 2.40 16.06
CA TYR A 90 -2.91 1.97 17.46
C TYR A 90 -3.95 0.88 17.72
N THR A 91 -5.18 1.08 17.23
CA THR A 91 -6.26 0.10 17.44
C THR A 91 -5.99 -1.23 16.72
N GLU A 92 -5.42 -1.18 15.52
CA GLU A 92 -5.12 -2.36 14.71
C GLU A 92 -3.93 -3.13 15.27
N GLU A 93 -2.89 -2.43 15.73
CA GLU A 93 -1.76 -3.04 16.42
C GLU A 93 -2.22 -3.74 17.71
N THR A 94 -2.99 -3.06 18.55
CA THR A 94 -3.56 -3.63 19.77
C THR A 94 -4.40 -4.87 19.49
N PHE A 95 -5.23 -4.83 18.43
CA PHE A 95 -6.03 -5.97 18.00
C PHE A 95 -5.15 -7.17 17.59
N ARG A 96 -4.10 -6.92 16.79
CA ARG A 96 -3.19 -7.97 16.33
C ARG A 96 -2.40 -8.59 17.47
N GLU A 97 -1.93 -7.77 18.41
CA GLU A 97 -1.23 -8.25 19.61
C GLU A 97 -2.13 -9.12 20.48
N ASN A 98 -3.35 -8.67 20.76
CA ASN A 98 -4.32 -9.43 21.56
C ASN A 98 -4.78 -10.72 20.88
N GLY A 99 -4.87 -10.72 19.55
CA GLY A 99 -5.20 -11.90 18.75
C GLY A 99 -4.03 -12.87 18.53
N GLY A 100 -2.82 -12.54 18.97
CA GLY A 100 -1.62 -13.34 18.71
C GLY A 100 -1.18 -13.34 17.24
N TYR A 101 -1.68 -12.41 16.43
CA TYR A 101 -1.39 -12.30 15.01
C TYR A 101 -0.04 -11.59 14.80
N ARG A 102 1.06 -12.33 14.96
CA ARG A 102 2.42 -11.81 14.69
C ARG A 102 2.76 -11.92 13.20
N GLY A 103 2.38 -10.88 12.45
CA GLY A 103 2.98 -10.36 11.21
C GLY A 103 3.39 -11.32 10.08
N GLY A 104 2.64 -11.29 8.96
CA GLY A 104 3.11 -11.67 7.63
C GLY A 104 3.77 -10.48 6.91
N TYR A 105 4.89 -9.99 7.43
CA TYR A 105 5.58 -8.75 6.98
C TYR A 105 6.08 -8.74 5.52
N ASN A 106 5.94 -9.82 4.77
CA ASN A 106 6.77 -10.04 3.58
C ASN A 106 6.10 -9.72 2.25
N ASN A 107 4.78 -9.70 2.17
CA ASN A 107 4.12 -9.73 0.86
C ASN A 107 4.04 -8.37 0.18
N CYS A 108 3.71 -7.30 0.90
CA CYS A 108 3.60 -5.97 0.28
C CYS A 108 4.97 -5.46 -0.20
N HIS A 109 6.03 -5.63 0.59
CA HIS A 109 7.38 -5.22 0.21
C HIS A 109 7.85 -5.95 -1.05
N HIS A 110 7.63 -7.27 -1.15
CA HIS A 110 8.04 -8.03 -2.33
C HIS A 110 7.36 -7.54 -3.62
N LEU A 111 6.09 -7.12 -3.53
CA LEU A 111 5.34 -6.55 -4.65
C LEU A 111 5.83 -5.14 -5.01
N VAL A 112 6.12 -4.29 -4.01
CA VAL A 112 6.74 -2.97 -4.23
C VAL A 112 8.08 -3.13 -4.94
N PHE A 113 8.94 -4.03 -4.45
CA PHE A 113 10.21 -4.33 -5.09
C PHE A 113 10.03 -4.83 -6.52
N ALA A 114 9.09 -5.75 -6.76
CA ALA A 114 8.81 -6.24 -8.10
C ALA A 114 8.35 -5.13 -9.06
N LYS A 115 7.41 -4.26 -8.65
CA LYS A 115 6.96 -3.12 -9.47
C LYS A 115 8.08 -2.13 -9.73
N ARG A 116 8.84 -1.75 -8.69
CA ARG A 116 9.97 -0.82 -8.84
C ARG A 116 11.06 -1.41 -9.75
N TYR A 117 11.34 -2.69 -9.59
CA TYR A 117 12.25 -3.41 -10.48
C TYR A 117 11.70 -3.42 -11.92
N GLN A 118 10.40 -3.62 -12.15
CA GLN A 118 9.86 -3.56 -13.51
C GLN A 118 9.99 -2.18 -14.16
N ALA A 119 9.86 -1.11 -13.38
CA ALA A 119 9.90 0.28 -13.85
C ALA A 119 11.30 0.84 -14.12
N LEU A 120 12.35 0.26 -13.51
CA LEU A 120 13.73 0.68 -13.75
C LEU A 120 14.26 0.14 -15.08
N GLU A 121 14.93 0.99 -15.86
CA GLU A 121 15.72 0.56 -17.02
C GLU A 121 16.99 -0.16 -16.53
N HIS A 122 16.98 -1.49 -16.62
CA HIS A 122 18.12 -2.29 -16.19
C HIS A 122 19.10 -2.53 -17.32
N GLY A 123 20.40 -2.55 -17.01
CA GLY A 123 21.45 -2.94 -17.96
C GLY A 123 21.31 -4.37 -18.50
N CYS A 124 20.61 -5.26 -17.79
CA CYS A 124 20.25 -6.59 -18.29
C CYS A 124 19.06 -6.59 -19.28
N ARG A 125 18.33 -5.47 -19.39
CA ARG A 125 17.35 -5.18 -20.44
C ARG A 125 17.90 -4.26 -21.53
N ASP A 126 19.16 -3.84 -21.41
CA ASP A 126 19.83 -3.05 -22.44
C ASP A 126 20.08 -3.91 -23.67
N GLN A 127 19.31 -3.68 -24.75
CA GLN A 127 19.49 -4.37 -26.03
C GLN A 127 20.78 -3.96 -26.75
N ARG A 128 21.51 -2.94 -26.26
CA ARG A 128 22.73 -2.49 -26.89
C ARG A 128 23.81 -3.58 -26.83
N PRO A 129 24.58 -3.75 -27.93
CA PRO A 129 25.68 -4.70 -27.98
C PRO A 129 26.70 -4.49 -26.85
N GLU A 130 27.30 -5.57 -26.34
CA GLU A 130 28.23 -5.53 -25.20
C GLU A 130 29.38 -4.53 -25.37
N HIS A 131 29.85 -4.34 -26.60
CA HIS A 131 30.96 -3.45 -26.90
C HIS A 131 30.62 -1.96 -26.72
N TRP A 132 29.34 -1.57 -26.66
CA TRP A 132 28.92 -0.19 -26.41
C TRP A 132 28.70 0.12 -24.93
N ARG A 133 28.63 -0.89 -24.06
CA ARG A 133 28.40 -0.70 -22.61
C ARG A 133 29.62 -0.20 -21.84
N ARG A 134 30.83 -0.21 -22.43
CA ARG A 134 32.09 0.21 -21.78
C ARG A 134 32.45 1.69 -21.97
N TYR A 135 31.66 2.43 -22.74
CA TYR A 135 31.98 3.81 -23.16
C TYR A 135 31.06 4.89 -22.55
N LEU A 136 30.26 4.53 -21.54
CA LEU A 136 29.40 5.42 -20.76
C LEU A 136 29.77 5.27 -19.28
#